data_AF-A0A936AH62-F1
#
_entry.id   AF-A0A936AH62-F1
#
_cell.length_a   1.000
_cell.length_b   1.000
_cell.length_c   1.000
_cell.angle_alpha   90.00
_cell.angle_beta   90.00
_cell.angle_gamma   90.00
#
_symmetry.space_group_name_H-M   'P 1'
#
loop_
_entity.id
_entity.type
_entity.pdbx_description
1 polymer ?
#
loop_
_entity_poly.entity_id
_entity_poly.type
_entity_poly.pdbx_seq_one_letter_code
_entity_poly.pdbx_strand_id
1 'polypeptide(L)'
;MQVEGNKDAERILYLIKRTAENGPVKNEQQCKLLEDGIYEFKAPKGARVLWFYDQGQMIICTHGFVKKKKKTPRVEIYRAKNIRRQYFEEKGND
;
A
#
# COMPACT_ATOMS: atom_id res chain seq x y z
N MET A 1 -5.11 -0.25 -32.39
CA MET A 1 -4.99 -1.14 -31.21
C MET A 1 -5.15 -0.27 -29.98
N GLN A 2 -6.32 -0.27 -29.33
CA GLN A 2 -6.49 0.44 -28.06
C GLN A 2 -5.66 -0.29 -27.00
N VAL A 3 -4.67 0.40 -26.42
CA VAL A 3 -3.98 -0.08 -25.23
C VAL A 3 -4.99 0.06 -24.09
N GLU A 4 -5.71 -1.02 -23.74
CA GLU A 4 -6.54 -1.02 -22.54
C GLU A 4 -5.63 -0.73 -21.34
N GLY A 5 -5.88 0.38 -20.64
CA GLY A 5 -5.13 0.76 -19.45
C GLY A 5 -5.19 -0.33 -18.38
N ASN A 6 -4.10 -0.50 -17.64
CA ASN A 6 -4.03 -1.48 -16.56
C ASN A 6 -4.95 -1.02 -15.41
N LYS A 7 -6.20 -1.51 -15.41
CA LYS A 7 -7.24 -1.20 -14.42
C LYS A 7 -6.79 -1.34 -12.97
N ASP A 8 -5.84 -2.25 -12.69
CA ASP A 8 -5.31 -2.40 -11.34
C ASP A 8 -4.34 -1.27 -10.98
N ALA A 9 -3.43 -0.90 -11.89
CA ALA A 9 -2.53 0.23 -11.70
C ALA A 9 -3.30 1.55 -11.55
N GLU A 10 -4.29 1.79 -12.41
CA GLU A 10 -5.18 2.96 -12.32
C GLU A 10 -5.90 3.02 -10.97
N ARG A 11 -6.39 1.87 -10.50
CA ARG A 11 -7.06 1.80 -9.21
C ARG A 11 -6.13 2.10 -8.04
N ILE A 12 -4.92 1.54 -8.04
CA ILE A 12 -3.93 1.80 -7.00
C ILE A 12 -3.54 3.28 -7.01
N LEU A 13 -3.28 3.86 -8.18
CA LEU A 13 -2.92 5.27 -8.31
C LEU A 13 -4.03 6.19 -7.78
N TYR A 14 -5.28 5.89 -8.10
CA TYR A 14 -6.43 6.61 -7.54
C TYR A 14 -6.46 6.53 -6.01
N LEU A 15 -6.25 5.34 -5.43
CA LEU A 15 -6.28 5.14 -3.99
C LEU A 15 -5.18 5.92 -3.28
N ILE A 16 -3.97 5.93 -3.82
CA ILE A 16 -2.84 6.71 -3.29
C ILE A 16 -3.21 8.20 -3.23
N LYS A 17 -3.65 8.77 -4.37
CA LYS A 17 -4.02 10.19 -4.46
C LYS A 17 -5.12 10.57 -3.48
N ARG A 18 -6.23 9.82 -3.50
CA ARG A 18 -7.36 10.06 -2.59
C ARG A 18 -6.92 9.96 -1.12
N THR A 19 -6.03 9.03 -0.78
CA THR A 19 -5.60 8.81 0.61
C THR A 19 -4.60 9.85 1.08
N ALA A 20 -3.80 10.41 0.17
CA ALA A 20 -2.95 11.56 0.47
C ALA A 20 -3.80 12.80 0.81
N GLU A 21 -4.88 13.03 0.06
CA GLU A 21 -5.76 14.19 0.25
C GLU A 21 -6.73 14.04 1.43
N ASN A 22 -7.29 12.85 1.63
CA ASN A 22 -8.47 12.64 2.50
C ASN A 22 -8.25 11.58 3.59
N GLY A 23 -7.04 11.05 3.72
CA GLY A 23 -6.76 9.92 4.61
C GLY A 23 -7.31 8.57 4.11
N PRO A 24 -7.13 7.49 4.91
CA PRO A 24 -7.42 6.12 4.47
C PRO A 24 -8.90 5.94 4.13
N VAL A 25 -9.18 5.15 3.11
CA VAL A 25 -10.56 4.78 2.78
C VAL A 25 -11.14 3.91 3.89
N LYS A 26 -12.32 4.27 4.41
CA LYS A 26 -13.12 3.40 5.30
C LYS A 26 -13.83 2.28 4.51
N ASN A 27 -13.06 1.49 3.77
CA ASN A 27 -13.55 0.34 3.00
C ASN A 27 -12.43 -0.71 2.88
N GLU A 28 -12.56 -1.81 3.61
CA GLU A 28 -11.54 -2.88 3.65
C GLU A 28 -11.30 -3.58 2.31
N GLN A 29 -12.21 -3.47 1.33
CA GLN A 29 -12.01 -4.00 -0.02
C GLN A 29 -11.09 -3.11 -0.87
N GLN A 30 -10.82 -1.88 -0.42
CA GLN A 30 -10.02 -0.87 -1.11
C GLN A 30 -8.76 -0.49 -0.33
N CYS A 31 -8.91 -0.27 0.98
CA CYS A 31 -7.83 0.07 1.90
C CYS A 31 -8.08 -0.64 3.23
N LYS A 32 -7.08 -1.37 3.75
CA LYS A 32 -7.21 -2.08 5.03
C LYS A 32 -5.96 -1.89 5.87
N LEU A 33 -6.13 -1.62 7.17
CA LEU A 33 -5.06 -1.75 8.15
C LEU A 33 -4.82 -3.24 8.41
N LEU A 34 -3.58 -3.69 8.22
CA LEU A 34 -3.18 -5.08 8.44
C LEU A 34 -2.73 -5.29 9.88
N GLU A 35 -1.59 -4.70 10.26
CA GLU A 35 -1.00 -4.78 11.60
C GLU A 35 0.11 -3.71 11.74
N ASP A 36 0.36 -3.26 12.97
CA ASP A 36 1.47 -2.35 13.32
C ASP A 36 1.64 -1.15 12.38
N GLY A 37 0.53 -0.49 12.01
CA GLY A 37 0.55 0.67 11.13
C GLY A 37 0.85 0.38 9.66
N ILE A 38 0.91 -0.89 9.25
CA ILE A 38 1.00 -1.29 7.85
C ILE A 38 -0.41 -1.40 7.26
N TYR A 39 -0.65 -0.67 6.19
CA TYR A 39 -1.88 -0.67 5.42
C TYR A 39 -1.68 -1.38 4.09
N GLU A 40 -2.78 -1.81 3.46
CA GLU A 40 -2.80 -2.35 2.10
C GLU A 40 -3.80 -1.60 1.23
N PHE A 41 -3.37 -1.15 0.05
CA PHE A 41 -4.25 -0.78 -1.06
C PHE A 41 -4.61 -2.01 -1.88
N LYS A 42 -5.85 -2.04 -2.38
CA LYS A 42 -6.40 -3.19 -3.10
C LYS A 42 -7.01 -2.79 -4.43
N ALA A 43 -6.53 -3.44 -5.49
CA ALA A 43 -7.13 -3.40 -6.79
C ALA A 43 -8.03 -4.64 -7.07
N PRO A 44 -9.05 -4.51 -7.93
CA PRO A 44 -10.00 -5.58 -8.23
C PRO A 44 -9.36 -6.87 -8.74
N LYS A 45 -8.39 -6.80 -9.66
CA LYS A 45 -7.79 -8.00 -10.28
C LYS A 45 -6.67 -8.62 -9.44
N GLY A 46 -6.43 -8.10 -8.24
CA GLY A 46 -5.58 -8.74 -7.23
C GLY A 46 -4.26 -8.05 -6.96
N ALA A 47 -3.92 -6.96 -7.66
CA ALA A 47 -2.77 -6.13 -7.29
C ALA A 47 -2.98 -5.50 -5.91
N ARG A 48 -1.91 -5.48 -5.13
CA ARG A 48 -1.85 -4.93 -3.77
C ARG A 48 -0.61 -4.08 -3.64
N VAL A 49 -0.69 -3.02 -2.84
CA VAL A 49 0.47 -2.22 -2.42
C VAL A 49 0.41 -2.07 -0.91
N LEU A 50 1.50 -2.45 -0.22
CA LEU A 50 1.62 -2.20 1.22
C LEU A 50 2.27 -0.84 1.46
N TRP A 51 1.76 -0.12 2.45
CA TRP A 51 2.18 1.24 2.72
C TRP A 51 2.02 1.59 4.21
N PHE A 52 2.66 2.67 4.64
CA PHE A 52 2.51 3.22 5.99
C PHE A 52 2.57 4.75 5.95
N TYR A 53 2.14 5.38 7.05
CA TYR A 53 2.29 6.82 7.25
C TYR A 53 3.64 7.16 7.88
N ASP A 54 4.27 8.20 7.35
CA ASP A 54 5.23 9.02 8.05
C ASP A 54 4.55 10.34 8.52
N GLN A 55 5.31 11.23 9.17
CA GLN A 55 4.88 12.56 9.59
C GLN A 55 4.19 13.33 8.45
N GLY A 56 3.19 14.14 8.79
CA GLY A 56 2.55 15.06 7.84
C GLY A 56 1.73 14.38 6.74
N GLN A 57 0.94 13.36 7.07
CA GLN A 57 0.11 12.57 6.13
C GLN A 57 0.88 11.99 4.93
N MET A 58 2.22 11.91 5.00
CA MET A 58 3.03 11.37 3.93
C MET A 58 2.85 9.84 3.85
N ILE A 59 2.54 9.37 2.65
CA ILE A 59 2.32 7.95 2.36
C ILE A 59 3.61 7.37 1.79
N ILE A 60 4.18 6.38 2.48
CA ILE A 60 5.32 5.61 1.99
C ILE A 60 4.82 4.27 1.47
N CYS A 61 4.90 4.06 0.16
CA CYS A 61 4.61 2.78 -0.48
C CYS A 61 5.86 1.90 -0.45
N THR A 62 5.76 0.71 0.15
CA THR A 62 6.90 -0.21 0.33
C THR A 62 7.15 -1.02 -0.94
N HIS A 63 6.17 -1.81 -1.35
CA HIS A 63 6.22 -2.62 -2.57
C HIS A 63 4.82 -3.03 -3.03
N GLY A 64 4.72 -3.39 -4.30
CA GLY A 64 3.52 -3.96 -4.91
C GLY A 64 3.66 -5.46 -5.17
N PHE A 65 2.56 -6.20 -5.11
CA PHE A 65 2.52 -7.62 -5.47
C PHE A 65 1.15 -8.03 -6.01
N VAL A 66 1.11 -9.10 -6.80
CA VAL A 66 -0.14 -9.73 -7.25
C VAL A 66 -0.46 -10.90 -6.35
N LYS A 67 -1.63 -10.86 -5.73
CA LYS A 67 -2.06 -11.84 -4.74
C LYS A 67 -2.41 -13.17 -5.39
N LYS A 68 -1.77 -14.27 -4.92
CA LYS A 68 -2.05 -15.64 -5.36
C LYS A 68 -3.09 -16.39 -4.51
N LYS A 69 -3.43 -15.90 -3.30
CA LYS A 69 -4.32 -16.57 -2.32
C LYS A 69 -5.37 -15.59 -1.75
N LYS A 70 -6.37 -16.02 -0.98
CA LYS A 70 -7.45 -15.12 -0.46
C LYS A 70 -7.00 -14.14 0.65
N LYS A 71 -5.96 -14.44 1.43
CA LYS A 71 -5.37 -13.54 2.44
C LYS A 71 -4.03 -12.97 1.96
N THR A 72 -3.64 -11.81 2.48
CA THR A 72 -2.30 -11.24 2.25
C THR A 72 -1.27 -12.15 2.93
N PRO A 73 -0.27 -12.67 2.20
CA PRO A 73 0.74 -13.55 2.78
C PRO A 73 1.51 -12.84 3.90
N ARG A 74 1.74 -13.52 5.03
CA ARG A 74 2.49 -12.94 6.17
C ARG A 74 3.88 -12.44 5.78
N VAL A 75 4.53 -13.09 4.81
CA VAL A 75 5.84 -12.68 4.29
C VAL A 75 5.84 -11.26 3.73
N GLU A 76 4.75 -10.83 3.07
CA GLU A 76 4.65 -9.48 2.52
C GLU A 76 4.53 -8.44 3.62
N ILE A 77 3.80 -8.77 4.69
CA ILE A 77 3.62 -7.89 5.85
C ILE A 77 4.94 -7.74 6.61
N TYR A 78 5.66 -8.84 6.84
CA TYR A 78 6.99 -8.81 7.45
C TYR A 78 7.98 -8.00 6.62
N ARG A 79 7.96 -8.15 5.29
CA ARG A 79 8.77 -7.34 4.38
C ARG A 79 8.46 -5.85 4.51
N ALA A 80 7.18 -5.47 4.53
CA ALA A 80 6.77 -4.08 4.70
C ALA A 80 7.20 -3.49 6.06
N LYS A 81 7.12 -4.27 7.14
CA LYS A 81 7.63 -3.87 8.46
C LYS A 81 9.14 -3.64 8.46
N ASN A 82 9.90 -4.52 7.80
CA ASN A 82 11.34 -4.35 7.69
C ASN A 82 11.72 -3.09 6.90
N ILE A 83 11.06 -2.84 5.77
CA ILE A 83 11.26 -1.62 4.97
C ILE A 83 10.90 -0.38 5.78
N ARG A 84 9.78 -0.42 6.53
CA ARG A 84 9.37 0.68 7.42
C ARG A 84 10.43 0.96 8.49
N ARG A 85 10.97 -0.08 9.13
CA ARG A 85 12.03 0.06 10.13
C ARG A 85 13.27 0.72 9.51
N GLN A 86 13.74 0.21 8.37
CA GLN A 86 14.90 0.76 7.65
C GLN A 86 14.68 2.24 7.28
N TYR A 87 13.51 2.57 6.75
CA TYR A 87 13.17 3.96 6.42
C TYR A 87 13.31 4.92 7.62
N PHE A 88 12.81 4.53 8.80
CA PHE A 88 12.93 5.38 10.00
C PHE A 88 14.33 5.37 10.61
N GLU A 89 15.08 4.27 10.48
CA GLU A 89 16.50 4.22 10.86
C GLU A 89 17.34 5.17 10.00
N GLU A 90 17.12 5.18 8.68
CA GLU A 90 17.80 6.07 7.74
C GLU A 90 17.39 7.53 7.96
N LYS A 91 16.09 7.81 8.07
CA LYS A 91 15.57 9.17 8.27
C LYS A 91 16.01 9.80 9.61
N GLY A 92 16.25 9.00 10.64
CA GLY A 92 16.73 9.49 11.94
C GLY A 92 18.23 9.81 11.98
N ASN A 93 18.97 9.46 10.93
CA ASN A 93 20.40 9.75 10.78
C ASN A 93 20.66 11.06 9.99
N ASP A 94 19.60 11.75 9.55
CA ASP A 94 19.63 13.09 8.94
C ASP A 94 19.33 14.17 10.00
#